data_AF-A0A0P8AS88-F1
#
_entry.id   AF-A0A0P8AS88-F1
#
_cell.length_a   1.000
_cell.length_b   1.000
_cell.length_c   1.000
_cell.angle_alpha   90.00
_cell.angle_beta   90.00
_cell.angle_gamma   90.00
#
_symmetry.space_group_name_H-M   'P 1'
#
loop_
_entity.id
_entity.type
_entity.pdbx_description
1 polymer ?
#
loop_
_entity_poly.entity_id
_entity_poly.type
_entity_poly.pdbx_seq_one_letter_code
_entity_poly.pdbx_strand_id
1 'polypeptide(L)' 'MGQRVLPGNPPLPLTLRRSGRARRISLRVSSLDGRITLTLPRGVAESEAMAFARSKEAWLRAQAGARPEAVAVRHGAT' A
#
# COMPACT_ATOMS: atom_id res chain seq x y z
N MET A 1 -2.55 -8.94 -11.58
CA MET A 1 -2.28 -8.27 -10.29
C MET A 1 -1.38 -9.19 -9.48
N GLY A 2 -0.30 -8.68 -8.88
CA GLY A 2 0.55 -9.51 -8.02
C GLY A 2 0.03 -9.48 -6.59
N GLN A 3 -0.07 -10.63 -5.93
CA GLN A 3 -0.29 -10.67 -4.49
C GLN A 3 1.06 -10.81 -3.79
N ARG A 4 1.25 -10.04 -2.72
CA ARG A 4 2.42 -10.13 -1.83
C ARG A 4 1.92 -10.07 -0.40
N VAL A 5 2.74 -10.54 0.51
CA VAL A 5 2.49 -10.42 1.94
C VAL A 5 3.65 -9.67 2.53
N LEU A 6 3.36 -8.65 3.35
CA LEU A 6 4.37 -8.06 4.19
C LEU A 6 4.54 -8.99 5.41
N PRO A 7 5.72 -9.61 5.61
CA PRO A 7 5.94 -10.44 6.77
C PRO A 7 5.81 -9.59 8.03
N GLY A 8 5.14 -10.14 9.04
CA GLY A 8 4.79 -9.41 10.26
C GLY A 8 3.79 -10.20 11.10
N ASN A 9 3.41 -9.64 12.26
CA ASN A 9 2.38 -10.22 13.12
C ASN A 9 1.33 -9.15 13.50
N PRO A 10 0.11 -9.18 12.94
CA PRO A 10 -0.38 -10.12 11.92
C PRO A 10 0.28 -9.87 10.53
N PRO A 11 0.37 -10.90 9.67
CA PRO A 11 0.84 -10.73 8.29
C PRO A 11 -0.12 -9.84 7.51
N LEU A 12 0.42 -8.88 6.74
CA LEU A 12 -0.39 -7.92 6.01
C LEU A 12 -0.46 -8.27 4.52
N PRO A 13 -1.62 -8.67 3.98
CA PRO A 13 -1.78 -8.96 2.56
C PRO A 13 -1.76 -7.66 1.73
N LEU A 14 -0.89 -7.62 0.74
CA LEU A 14 -0.69 -6.50 -0.18
C LEU A 14 -1.08 -6.90 -1.61
N THR A 15 -1.92 -6.08 -2.25
CA THR A 15 -2.20 -6.19 -3.68
C THR A 15 -1.29 -5.25 -4.45
N LEU A 16 -0.42 -5.78 -5.31
CA LEU A 16 0.45 -4.99 -6.18
C LEU A 16 -0.25 -4.64 -7.49
N ARG A 17 -0.20 -3.34 -7.81
CA ARG A 17 -0.79 -2.78 -9.03
C ARG A 17 0.23 -1.92 -9.77
N ARG A 18 0.70 -2.40 -10.92
CA ARG A 18 1.52 -1.59 -11.84
C ARG A 18 0.64 -0.62 -12.62
N SER A 19 1.05 0.64 -12.73
CA SER A 19 0.29 1.67 -13.42
C SER A 19 1.22 2.56 -14.25
N GLY A 20 0.96 2.67 -15.56
CA GLY A 20 1.68 3.60 -16.43
C GLY A 20 1.40 5.08 -16.12
N ARG A 21 0.31 5.37 -15.41
CA ARG A 21 -0.02 6.74 -14.95
C ARG A 21 0.58 7.09 -13.59
N ALA A 22 1.12 6.11 -12.86
CA ALA A 22 1.73 6.37 -11.56
C ALA A 22 3.11 6.98 -11.77
N ARG A 23 3.36 8.11 -11.12
CA ARG A 23 4.67 8.79 -11.09
C ARG A 23 5.53 8.40 -9.88
N ARG A 24 4.93 7.83 -8.85
CA ARG A 24 5.58 7.40 -7.60
C ARG A 24 4.92 6.14 -7.04
N ILE A 25 5.63 5.47 -6.15
CA ILE A 25 5.06 4.36 -5.36
C ILE A 25 4.05 4.93 -4.37
N SER A 26 2.89 4.29 -4.23
CA SER A 26 1.87 4.68 -3.25
C SER A 26 1.21 3.48 -2.58
N LEU A 27 0.86 3.64 -1.31
CA LEU A 27 0.09 2.67 -0.54
C LEU A 27 -1.31 3.22 -0.29
N ARG A 28 -2.31 2.36 -0.39
CA ARG A 28 -3.70 2.65 -0.06
C ARG A 28 -4.24 1.54 0.82
N VAL A 29 -4.75 1.89 1.99
CA VAL A 29 -5.51 0.97 2.84
C VAL A 29 -6.98 1.26 2.62
N SER A 30 -7.76 0.24 2.30
CA SER A 30 -9.20 0.34 2.23
C SER A 30 -9.78 0.17 3.63
N SER A 31 -10.60 1.13 4.03
CA SER A 31 -11.29 1.15 5.32
C SER A 31 -12.40 0.12 5.45
N LEU A 32 -13.03 -0.25 4.32
CA LEU A 32 -14.20 -1.12 4.29
C LEU A 32 -13.83 -2.58 4.58
N ASP A 33 -12.73 -3.03 4.00
CA ASP A 33 -12.29 -4.43 3.99
C ASP A 33 -10.85 -4.62 4.50
N GLY A 34 -10.16 -3.55 4.92
CA GLY A 34 -8.76 -3.60 5.36
C GLY A 34 -7.78 -3.86 4.22
N ARG A 35 -8.22 -3.85 2.96
CA ARG A 35 -7.38 -4.26 1.83
C ARG A 35 -6.30 -3.23 1.55
N ILE A 36 -5.06 -3.70 1.52
CA ILE A 36 -3.91 -2.85 1.23
C ILE A 36 -3.52 -3.01 -0.25
N THR A 37 -3.43 -1.89 -0.96
CA THR A 37 -3.01 -1.81 -2.36
C THR A 37 -1.73 -1.00 -2.49
N LEU A 38 -0.72 -1.60 -3.10
CA LEU A 38 0.57 -0.99 -3.42
C LEU A 38 0.61 -0.70 -4.91
N THR A 39 0.58 0.59 -5.28
CA THR A 39 0.66 1.03 -6.68
C THR A 39 2.08 1.46 -6.99
N LEU A 40 2.63 0.98 -8.12
CA LEU A 40 3.98 1.32 -8.57
C LEU A 40 4.01 1.71 -10.06
N PRO A 41 4.92 2.63 -10.47
CA PRO A 41 5.19 2.93 -11.88
C PRO A 41 5.68 1.70 -12.65
N ARG A 42 5.54 1.71 -13.99
CA ARG A 42 5.98 0.58 -14.85
C ARG A 42 7.48 0.30 -14.76
N GLY A 43 8.31 1.34 -14.70
CA GLY A 43 9.77 1.22 -14.63
C GLY A 43 10.33 0.92 -13.24
N VAL A 44 9.50 0.90 -12.20
CA VAL A 44 9.94 0.64 -10.83
C VAL A 44 9.92 -0.86 -10.55
N ALA A 45 10.99 -1.35 -9.92
CA ALA A 45 11.09 -2.74 -9.51
C ALA A 45 10.13 -3.08 -8.37
N GLU A 46 9.66 -4.32 -8.33
CA GLU A 46 8.83 -4.80 -7.22
C GLU A 46 9.58 -4.80 -5.89
N SER A 47 10.90 -4.99 -5.91
CA SER A 47 11.77 -4.93 -4.74
C SER A 47 11.73 -3.55 -4.06
N GLU A 48 11.80 -2.48 -4.83
CA GLU A 48 11.67 -1.10 -4.33
C GLU A 48 10.28 -0.85 -3.75
N ALA A 49 9.23 -1.33 -4.42
CA ALA A 49 7.87 -1.22 -3.92
C ALA A 49 7.70 -1.96 -2.58
N MET A 50 8.29 -3.16 -2.45
CA MET A 50 8.30 -3.90 -1.19
C MET A 50 9.16 -3.24 -0.12
N ALA A 51 10.28 -2.61 -0.49
CA ALA A 51 11.10 -1.82 0.44
C ALA A 51 10.32 -0.61 0.97
N PHE A 52 9.57 0.07 0.11
CA PHE A 52 8.66 1.14 0.51
C PHE A 52 7.53 0.65 1.42
N ALA A 53 6.95 -0.52 1.13
CA ALA A 53 5.94 -1.13 2.00
C ALA A 53 6.50 -1.47 3.38
N ARG A 54 7.73 -2.01 3.45
CA ARG A 54 8.44 -2.28 4.71
C ARG A 54 8.71 -1.01 5.52
N SER A 55 9.16 0.08 4.88
CA SER A 55 9.42 1.34 5.61
C SER A 55 8.15 1.97 6.19
N LYS A 56 6.98 1.63 5.65
CA LYS A 56 5.67 2.06 6.14
C LYS A 56 4.94 0.99 6.96
N GLU A 57 5.62 -0.08 7.38
CA GLU A 57 5.01 -1.20 8.10
C GLU A 57 4.28 -0.75 9.37
N ALA A 58 4.93 0.06 10.22
CA ALA A 58 4.32 0.54 11.46
C ALA A 58 3.04 1.35 11.19
N TRP A 59 3.05 2.17 10.15
CA TRP A 59 1.87 2.92 9.71
C TRP A 59 0.77 2.01 9.15
N LEU A 60 1.13 1.02 8.33
CA LEU A 60 0.18 0.03 7.80
C LEU A 60 -0.48 -0.77 8.93
N ARG A 61 0.28 -1.17 9.94
CA ARG A 61 -0.23 -1.87 11.13
C ARG A 61 -1.16 -0.97 11.94
N ALA A 62 -0.79 0.29 12.15
CA ALA A 62 -1.66 1.25 12.82
C ALA A 62 -2.98 1.44 12.06
N GLN A 63 -2.94 1.57 10.73
CA GLN A 63 -4.14 1.71 9.90
C GLN A 63 -4.97 0.43 9.77
N ALA A 64 -4.35 -0.76 9.84
CA ALA A 64 -5.07 -2.02 9.81
C ALA A 64 -5.69 -2.36 11.19
N GLY A 65 -5.02 -1.99 12.28
CA GLY A 65 -5.46 -2.25 13.65
C GLY A 65 -6.45 -1.21 14.17
N ALA A 66 -6.24 0.07 13.86
CA ALA A 66 -7.26 1.08 14.05
C ALA A 66 -8.26 0.92 12.91
N ARG A 67 -9.38 0.20 13.13
CA ARG A 67 -10.52 0.15 12.20
C ARG A 67 -10.76 1.57 11.66
N PRO A 68 -10.33 1.91 10.44
CA PRO A 68 -10.34 3.29 10.04
C PRO A 68 -11.66 3.52 9.35
N GLU A 69 -12.55 4.34 9.89
CA GLU A 69 -13.50 5.03 9.03
C GLU A 69 -12.69 5.77 7.97
N ALA A 70 -12.79 5.28 6.75
CA ALA A 70 -12.25 5.80 5.49
C ALA A 70 -11.56 7.16 5.54
N VAL A 71 -10.32 7.24 6.01
CA VAL A 71 -9.50 8.42 5.75
C VAL A 71 -9.04 8.35 4.30
N ALA A 72 -9.89 8.91 3.43
CA ALA A 72 -9.59 9.17 2.04
C ALA A 72 -8.44 10.18 1.97
N VAL A 73 -7.20 9.69 1.98
CA VAL A 73 -6.02 10.52 1.73
C VAL A 73 -6.02 10.93 0.25
N ARG A 74 -6.64 12.07 -0.05
CA ARG A 74 -6.44 12.83 -1.28
C ARG A 74 -5.39 13.91 -0.97
N HIS A 75 -4.12 13.64 -1.24
CA HIS A 75 -3.18 14.74 -1.42
C HIS A 75 -3.28 15.23 -2.87
N GLY A 76 -3.74 16.48 -2.99
CA GLY A 76 -4.08 17.16 -4.23
C GLY A 76 -3.00 17.09 -5.29
N ALA A 77 -3.46 16.85 -6.52
CA ALA A 77 -2.89 17.54 -7.65
C ALA A 77 -3.51 18.95 -7.65
N THR A 78 -2.62 19.94 -7.67
CA THR A 78 -2.80 21.40 -7.79
C THR A 78 -3.40 22.11 -6.61
#